data_AF-A0A838ZTN0-F1
#
_entry.id   AF-A0A838ZTN0-F1
#
_cell.length_a   1.000
_cell.length_b   1.000
_cell.length_c   1.000
_cell.angle_alpha   90.00
_cell.angle_beta   90.00
_cell.angle_gamma   90.00
#
_symmetry.space_group_name_H-M   'P 1'
#
loop_
_entity.id
_entity.type
_entity.pdbx_description
1 polymer ?
#
loop_
_entity_poly.entity_id
_entity_poly.type
_entity_poly.pdbx_seq_one_letter_code
_entity_poly.pdbx_strand_id
1 'polypeptide(L)'
;MDKTYHNHIQIKVAITLKKLLSENKTHPVNTNDEKEVLKSYEKIAIAADLRKATVNDIFNANTKSRIITLIAIVEALGFSMNVFGEIYGAVTEKEIADFQLFKKNKEKQKRN
;
A
#
# COMPACT_ATOMS: atom_id res chain seq x y z
N MET A 1 -12.03 -9.36 19.75
CA MET A 1 -11.64 -9.65 18.35
C MET A 1 -10.17 -10.03 18.32
N ASP A 2 -9.79 -11.04 17.54
CA ASP A 2 -8.44 -11.62 17.50
C ASP A 2 -7.42 -10.68 16.81
N LYS A 3 -6.18 -10.69 17.31
CA LYS A 3 -5.02 -9.96 16.77
C LYS A 3 -4.66 -10.45 15.36
N THR A 4 -4.90 -11.73 15.08
CA THR A 4 -4.68 -12.37 13.77
C THR A 4 -5.54 -11.74 12.67
N TYR A 5 -6.82 -11.47 12.97
CA TYR A 5 -7.77 -10.88 12.03
C TYR A 5 -7.35 -9.47 11.59
N HIS A 6 -6.94 -8.63 12.54
CA HIS A 6 -6.48 -7.27 12.23
C HIS A 6 -5.20 -7.27 11.38
N ASN A 7 -4.28 -8.19 11.67
CA ASN A 7 -3.05 -8.34 10.90
C ASN A 7 -3.34 -8.77 9.45
N HIS A 8 -4.30 -9.67 9.26
CA HIS A 8 -4.74 -10.09 7.92
C HIS A 8 -5.27 -8.91 7.10
N ILE A 9 -6.14 -8.06 7.68
CA ILE A 9 -6.64 -6.85 7.02
C ILE A 9 -5.49 -5.91 6.64
N GLN A 10 -4.53 -5.66 7.55
CA GLN A 10 -3.38 -4.79 7.29
C GLN A 10 -2.52 -5.30 6.14
N ILE A 11 -2.29 -6.61 6.06
CA ILE A 11 -1.54 -7.24 4.97
C ILE A 11 -2.27 -7.05 3.64
N LYS A 12 -3.59 -7.29 3.59
CA LYS A 12 -4.38 -7.06 2.38
C LYS A 12 -4.28 -5.61 1.93
N VAL A 13 -4.43 -4.65 2.83
CA VAL A 13 -4.26 -3.21 2.53
C VAL A 13 -2.87 -2.94 1.93
N ALA A 14 -1.81 -3.45 2.55
CA ALA A 14 -0.45 -3.26 2.07
C ALA A 14 -0.22 -3.88 0.67
N ILE A 15 -0.78 -5.06 0.42
CA ILE A 15 -0.71 -5.72 -0.90
C ILE A 15 -1.46 -4.89 -1.95
N THR A 16 -2.69 -4.46 -1.66
CA THR A 16 -3.49 -3.63 -2.58
C THR A 16 -2.75 -2.34 -2.95
N LEU A 17 -2.20 -1.63 -1.97
CA LEU A 17 -1.44 -0.40 -2.23
C LEU A 17 -0.19 -0.64 -3.07
N LYS A 18 0.49 -1.79 -2.89
CA LYS A 18 1.63 -2.17 -3.75
C LYS A 18 1.20 -2.47 -5.18
N LYS A 19 0.05 -3.11 -5.39
CA LYS A 19 -0.52 -3.36 -6.72
C LYS A 19 -0.88 -2.05 -7.42
N LEU A 20 -1.62 -1.17 -6.75
CA LEU A 20 -1.94 0.18 -7.26
C LEU A 20 -0.68 0.98 -7.61
N LEU A 21 0.35 0.94 -6.77
CA LEU A 21 1.64 1.58 -7.07
C LEU A 21 2.32 0.95 -8.29
N SER A 22 2.19 -0.36 -8.49
CA SER A 22 2.72 -1.03 -9.69
C SER A 22 1.95 -0.63 -10.94
N GLU A 23 0.64 -0.53 -10.86
CA GLU A 23 -0.23 -0.11 -11.97
C GLU A 23 0.00 1.36 -12.35
N ASN A 24 0.16 2.26 -11.38
CA ASN A 24 0.52 3.66 -11.63
C ASN A 24 1.85 3.78 -12.41
N LYS A 25 2.80 2.86 -12.17
CA LYS A 25 4.09 2.84 -12.87
C LYS A 25 3.98 2.37 -14.32
N THR A 26 3.05 1.48 -14.63
CA THR A 26 2.89 0.92 -15.98
C THR A 26 1.88 1.71 -16.82
N HIS A 27 0.87 2.29 -16.18
CA HIS A 27 -0.21 3.05 -16.81
C HIS A 27 -0.52 4.30 -15.96
N PRO A 28 0.20 5.43 -16.17
CA PRO A 28 -0.07 6.64 -15.42
C PRO A 28 -1.48 7.17 -15.76
N VAL A 29 -2.36 7.20 -14.76
CA VAL A 29 -3.71 7.77 -14.87
C VAL A 29 -3.60 9.29 -14.81
N ASN A 30 -3.19 9.93 -15.91
CA ASN A 30 -3.40 11.35 -16.26
C ASN A 30 -2.57 11.69 -17.51
N THR A 31 -3.19 11.65 -18.68
CA THR A 31 -2.52 11.79 -19.98
C THR A 31 -2.39 13.22 -20.50
N ASN A 32 -2.75 14.25 -19.74
CA ASN A 32 -2.76 15.64 -20.26
C ASN A 32 -1.96 16.68 -19.45
N ASP A 33 -1.39 16.32 -18.30
CA ASP A 33 -0.44 17.17 -17.58
C ASP A 33 0.78 16.32 -17.27
N GLU A 34 1.99 16.87 -17.37
CA GLU A 34 3.26 16.30 -16.91
C GLU A 34 3.31 16.11 -15.37
N LYS A 35 2.25 15.57 -14.75
CA LYS A 35 2.21 15.27 -13.32
C LYS A 35 2.78 13.89 -13.07
N GLU A 36 4.10 13.87 -13.16
CA GLU A 36 5.05 13.07 -12.41
C GLU A 36 4.51 11.74 -11.86
N VAL A 37 4.84 10.63 -12.53
CA VAL A 37 4.63 9.27 -12.00
C VAL A 37 5.14 9.22 -10.55
N LEU A 38 4.26 8.87 -9.60
CA LEU A 38 4.61 8.78 -8.18
C LEU A 38 5.41 7.49 -7.95
N LYS A 39 6.70 7.53 -8.31
CA LYS A 39 7.57 6.35 -8.30
C LYS A 39 8.09 5.96 -6.91
N SER A 40 7.95 6.83 -5.90
CA SER A 40 8.55 6.63 -4.57
C SER A 40 7.59 6.96 -3.42
N TYR A 41 7.84 6.36 -2.25
CA TYR A 41 7.09 6.66 -1.03
C TYR A 41 7.19 8.13 -0.60
N GLU A 42 8.26 8.84 -0.99
CA GLU A 42 8.40 10.28 -0.76
C GLU A 42 7.36 11.06 -1.56
N LYS A 43 7.22 10.77 -2.85
CA LYS A 43 6.28 11.48 -3.73
C LYS A 43 4.83 11.22 -3.31
N ILE A 44 4.51 9.99 -2.93
CA ILE A 44 3.19 9.63 -2.37
C ILE A 44 2.95 10.40 -1.07
N ALA A 45 3.94 10.49 -0.20
CA ALA A 45 3.83 11.20 1.06
C ALA A 45 3.56 12.69 0.86
N ILE A 46 4.28 13.33 -0.07
CA ILE A 46 4.04 14.74 -0.44
C ILE A 46 2.63 14.93 -1.01
N ALA A 47 2.21 14.09 -1.96
CA ALA A 47 0.90 14.20 -2.60
C ALA A 47 -0.28 13.92 -1.63
N ALA A 48 -0.07 13.05 -0.63
CA ALA A 48 -1.08 12.70 0.35
C ALA A 48 -1.04 13.58 1.62
N ASP A 49 -0.14 14.56 1.71
CA ASP A 49 0.16 15.35 2.92
C ASP A 49 0.45 14.47 4.16
N LEU A 50 1.34 13.49 3.98
CA LEU A 50 1.74 12.52 5.01
C LEU A 50 3.25 12.55 5.24
N ARG A 51 3.67 12.00 6.39
CA ARG A 51 5.07 11.66 6.60
C ARG A 51 5.42 10.41 5.79
N LYS A 52 6.58 10.41 5.13
CA LYS A 52 7.11 9.22 4.43
C LYS A 52 7.18 7.97 5.30
N ALA A 53 7.53 8.12 6.58
CA ALA A 53 7.55 7.00 7.53
C ALA A 53 6.17 6.34 7.64
N THR A 54 5.10 7.13 7.70
CA THR A 54 3.72 6.65 7.74
C THR A 54 3.37 5.87 6.47
N VAL A 55 3.68 6.42 5.29
CA VAL A 55 3.47 5.73 4.01
C VAL A 55 4.24 4.40 3.99
N ASN A 56 5.53 4.43 4.33
CA ASN A 56 6.36 3.23 4.39
C ASN A 56 5.78 2.18 5.36
N ASP A 57 5.33 2.58 6.54
CA ASP A 57 4.77 1.64 7.52
C ASP A 57 3.46 1.00 7.06
N ILE A 58 2.59 1.76 6.39
CA ILE A 58 1.35 1.23 5.82
C ILE A 58 1.66 0.25 4.69
N PHE A 59 2.55 0.61 3.76
CA PHE A 59 2.98 -0.27 2.66
C PHE A 59 3.71 -1.54 3.15
N ASN A 60 4.19 -1.57 4.39
CA ASN A 60 4.82 -2.75 4.99
C ASN A 60 3.94 -3.44 6.06
N ALA A 61 2.68 -3.01 6.22
CA ALA A 61 1.77 -3.51 7.26
C ALA A 61 2.40 -3.48 8.66
N ASN A 62 3.12 -2.39 8.99
CA ASN A 62 3.70 -2.17 10.32
C ASN A 62 2.75 -1.42 11.26
N THR A 63 1.83 -0.63 10.70
CA THR A 63 0.88 0.19 11.44
C THR A 63 -0.54 0.01 10.90
N LYS A 64 -1.54 0.35 11.71
CA LYS A 64 -2.94 0.41 11.27
C LYS A 64 -3.16 1.76 10.61
N SER A 65 -3.60 1.78 9.35
CA SER A 65 -4.02 3.02 8.70
C SER A 65 -5.39 3.44 9.20
N ARG A 66 -5.58 4.73 9.47
CA ARG A 66 -6.93 5.31 9.59
C ARG A 66 -7.54 5.39 8.18
N ILE A 67 -8.87 5.36 8.10
CA ILE A 67 -9.57 5.41 6.80
C ILE A 67 -9.21 6.66 5.98
N ILE A 68 -9.11 7.82 6.64
CA ILE A 68 -8.69 9.08 5.99
C ILE A 68 -7.30 8.95 5.36
N THR A 69 -6.35 8.34 6.08
CA THR A 69 -4.99 8.12 5.59
C THR A 69 -4.97 7.17 4.39
N LEU A 70 -5.80 6.12 4.43
CA LEU A 70 -5.91 5.17 3.32
C LEU A 70 -6.47 5.87 2.06
N ILE A 71 -7.55 6.64 2.21
CA ILE A 71 -8.16 7.41 1.11
C ILE A 71 -7.13 8.37 0.51
N ALA A 72 -6.43 9.15 1.33
CA ALA A 72 -5.41 10.09 0.86
C ALA A 72 -4.30 9.41 0.05
N ILE A 73 -3.84 8.22 0.47
CA ILE A 73 -2.84 7.44 -0.28
C ILE A 73 -3.41 6.94 -1.61
N VAL A 74 -4.64 6.43 -1.63
CA VAL A 74 -5.28 5.90 -2.84
C VAL A 74 -5.50 7.01 -3.89
N GLU A 75 -6.01 8.16 -3.45
CA GLU A 75 -6.19 9.33 -4.30
C GLU A 75 -4.87 9.91 -4.79
N ALA A 76 -3.85 9.98 -3.91
CA ALA A 76 -2.51 10.39 -4.31
C ALA A 76 -1.96 9.50 -5.43
N LEU A 77 -2.18 8.17 -5.36
CA LEU A 77 -1.79 7.24 -6.43
C LEU A 77 -2.60 7.40 -7.73
N GLY A 78 -3.61 8.26 -7.77
CA GLY A 78 -4.45 8.53 -8.94
C GLY A 78 -5.59 7.53 -9.12
N PHE A 79 -6.01 6.83 -8.07
CA PHE A 79 -7.09 5.84 -8.13
C PHE A 79 -8.26 6.20 -7.23
N SER A 80 -9.42 5.60 -7.51
CA SER A 80 -10.60 5.70 -6.65
C SER A 80 -10.66 4.57 -5.62
N MET A 81 -11.45 4.78 -4.57
CA MET A 81 -11.70 3.74 -3.57
C MET A 81 -12.47 2.53 -4.15
N ASN A 82 -13.16 2.68 -5.27
CA ASN A 82 -13.81 1.57 -5.97
C ASN A 82 -12.75 0.61 -6.54
N VAL A 83 -11.76 1.15 -7.28
CA VAL A 83 -10.63 0.36 -7.81
C VAL A 83 -9.83 -0.28 -6.67
N PHE A 84 -9.60 0.46 -5.59
CA PHE A 84 -8.99 -0.10 -4.38
C PHE A 84 -9.79 -1.30 -3.85
N GLY A 85 -11.11 -1.18 -3.75
CA GLY A 85 -12.00 -2.22 -3.24
C GLY A 85 -11.98 -3.48 -4.10
N GLU A 86 -11.99 -3.33 -5.42
CA GLU A 86 -11.89 -4.44 -6.38
C GLU A 86 -10.58 -5.21 -6.19
N ILE A 87 -9.44 -4.51 -6.19
CA ILE A 87 -8.12 -5.13 -6.01
C ILE A 87 -8.00 -5.75 -4.62
N TYR A 88 -8.51 -5.09 -3.57
CA TYR A 88 -8.55 -5.63 -2.21
C TYR A 88 -9.38 -6.90 -2.09
N GLY A 89 -10.53 -6.95 -2.75
CA GLY A 89 -11.39 -8.12 -2.83
C GLY A 89 -10.70 -9.30 -3.53
N ALA A 90 -9.85 -9.01 -4.52
CA ALA A 90 -9.12 -10.00 -5.29
C ALA A 90 -7.79 -10.49 -4.67
N VAL A 91 -7.34 -9.94 -3.53
CA VAL A 91 -6.12 -10.42 -2.86
C VAL A 91 -6.33 -11.85 -2.35
N THR A 92 -5.48 -12.76 -2.80
CA THR A 92 -5.55 -14.19 -2.51
C THR A 92 -4.82 -14.57 -1.22
N GLU A 93 -5.20 -15.70 -0.61
CA GLU A 93 -4.49 -16.27 0.56
C GLU A 93 -3.01 -16.56 0.26
N LYS A 94 -2.70 -16.97 -0.97
CA LYS A 94 -1.31 -17.18 -1.40
C LYS A 94 -0.49 -15.89 -1.30
N GLU A 95 -1.02 -14.77 -1.79
CA GLU A 95 -0.33 -13.48 -1.73
C GLU A 95 -0.13 -13.01 -0.28
N ILE A 96 -1.09 -13.29 0.60
CA ILE A 96 -1.00 -12.99 2.02
C ILE A 96 0.12 -13.83 2.66
N ALA A 97 0.17 -15.14 2.38
CA ALA A 97 1.21 -16.03 2.87
C ALA A 97 2.60 -15.61 2.36
N ASP A 98 2.73 -15.28 1.08
CA ASP A 98 3.97 -14.80 0.47
C ASP A 98 4.46 -13.50 1.13
N PHE A 99 3.54 -12.56 1.40
CA PHE A 99 3.87 -11.31 2.09
C PHE A 99 4.36 -11.56 3.53
N GLN A 100 3.71 -12.48 4.26
CA GLN A 100 4.11 -12.84 5.62
C GLN A 100 5.50 -13.48 5.65
N LEU A 101 5.79 -14.38 4.70
CA LEU A 101 7.11 -15.00 4.57
C LEU A 101 8.19 -13.95 4.28
N PHE A 102 7.92 -13.03 3.34
CA PHE A 102 8.82 -11.91 3.05
C PHE A 102 9.11 -11.07 4.29
N LYS A 103 8.08 -10.72 5.08
CA LYS A 103 8.24 -9.93 6.30
C LYS A 103 9.09 -10.66 7.34
N LYS A 104 8.83 -11.94 7.58
CA LYS A 104 9.60 -12.79 8.50
C LYS A 104 11.08 -12.87 8.11
N ASN A 105 11.37 -12.96 6.81
CA ASN A 105 12.75 -13.00 6.31
C ASN A 105 13.47 -11.66 6.52
N LYS A 106 12.79 -10.53 6.29
CA LYS A 106 13.33 -9.19 6.58
C LYS A 106 13.64 -8.99 8.07
N GLU A 107 12.80 -9.51 8.96
CA GLU A 107 13.01 -9.40 10.40
C GLU A 107 14.22 -10.22 10.87
N LYS A 108 14.46 -11.39 10.28
CA LYS A 108 15.65 -12.20 10.55
C LYS A 108 16.94 -11.50 10.13
N GLN A 109 16.95 -10.86 8.97
CA GLN A 109 18.13 -10.15 8.46
C GLN A 109 18.53 -8.93 9.30
N LYS A 110 17.59 -8.32 10.03
CA LYS A 110 17.88 -7.18 10.93
C LYS A 110 18.49 -7.59 12.29
N ARG A 111 18.46 -8.87 12.62
CA ARG A 111 18.92 -9.41 13.92
C ARG A 111 20.32 -10.02 13.85
N ASN A 112 20.86 -10.15 12.64
CA ASN A 112 22.22 -10.59 12.34
C ASN A 112 23.06 -9.37 11.98
#